data_AF-A0A9D3X2F1-F1
#
_entry.id   AF-A0A9D3X2F1-F1
#
_cell.length_a   1.000
_cell.length_b   1.000
_cell.length_c   1.000
_cell.angle_alpha   90.00
_cell.angle_beta   90.00
_cell.angle_gamma   90.00
#
_symmetry.space_group_name_H-M   'P 1'
#
loop_
_entity.id
_entity.type
_entity.pdbx_description
1 polymer ?
#
loop_
_entity_poly.entity_id
_entity_poly.type
_entity_poly.pdbx_seq_one_letter_code
_entity_poly.pdbx_strand_id
1 'polypeptide(L)'
;PPMPRWGMRSALPAWGRTQKQKHILMLYLLVAICFLMWIVLLSLTIKNDQKMTEELKTINAAISQRIDQDQKMTEELKTINALSHRINQVSSTLAKAKLLSQDVSACGALVSCPAGYKPTGCTCGMCCSSWDIRTNSTCHCQCGGIDWTATCCCKIGLE
;
A
#
# COMPACT_ATOMS: atom_id res chain seq x y z
N PRO A 1 -21.03 -89.28 -94.27
CA PRO A 1 -21.54 -87.91 -94.02
C PRO A 1 -22.26 -87.80 -92.65
N PRO A 2 -22.29 -86.64 -91.97
CA PRO A 2 -21.28 -85.61 -91.74
C PRO A 2 -21.07 -85.31 -90.21
N MET A 3 -20.28 -84.27 -89.94
CA MET A 3 -19.72 -83.76 -88.66
C MET A 3 -20.74 -83.03 -87.72
N PRO A 4 -20.35 -82.03 -86.87
CA PRO A 4 -19.53 -81.96 -85.64
C PRO A 4 -20.25 -81.19 -84.48
N ARG A 5 -19.65 -81.02 -83.27
CA ARG A 5 -19.68 -79.71 -82.56
C ARG A 5 -18.76 -79.56 -81.34
N TRP A 6 -18.38 -78.30 -81.15
CA TRP A 6 -17.41 -77.66 -80.27
C TRP A 6 -17.91 -77.38 -78.83
N GLY A 7 -17.01 -77.07 -77.89
CA GLY A 7 -17.40 -76.26 -76.72
C GLY A 7 -16.35 -76.08 -75.61
N MET A 8 -15.57 -74.99 -75.71
CA MET A 8 -14.70 -74.35 -74.71
C MET A 8 -15.21 -74.29 -73.26
N ARG A 9 -14.28 -74.30 -72.29
CA ARG A 9 -14.32 -73.39 -71.14
C ARG A 9 -12.99 -72.67 -70.96
N SER A 10 -13.14 -71.37 -70.79
CA SER A 10 -12.16 -70.30 -70.75
C SER A 10 -11.48 -70.16 -69.39
N ALA A 11 -10.18 -69.88 -69.42
CA ALA A 11 -9.40 -69.37 -68.31
C ALA A 11 -9.63 -67.86 -68.13
N LEU A 12 -9.77 -67.41 -66.88
CA LEU A 12 -9.83 -66.00 -66.49
C LEU A 12 -8.48 -65.30 -66.74
N PRO A 13 -8.44 -64.09 -67.34
CA PRO A 13 -7.21 -63.34 -67.46
C PRO A 13 -6.93 -62.47 -66.21
N ALA A 14 -5.67 -62.50 -65.78
CA ALA A 14 -5.11 -61.66 -64.74
C ALA A 14 -5.04 -60.18 -65.17
N TRP A 15 -5.41 -59.29 -64.26
CA TRP A 15 -5.55 -57.86 -64.46
C TRP A 15 -4.16 -57.17 -64.55
N GLY A 16 -3.79 -56.71 -65.75
CA GLY A 16 -2.61 -55.89 -66.00
C GLY A 16 -2.81 -54.46 -65.49
N ARG A 17 -1.95 -54.03 -64.56
CA ARG A 17 -1.98 -52.71 -63.91
C ARG A 17 -1.29 -51.66 -64.81
N THR A 18 -2.01 -50.66 -65.31
CA THR A 18 -1.52 -49.63 -66.25
C THR A 18 -0.63 -48.57 -65.58
N GLN A 19 0.34 -48.02 -66.31
CA GLN A 19 1.39 -47.11 -65.81
C GLN A 19 0.85 -45.86 -65.07
N LYS A 20 -0.35 -45.36 -65.42
CA LYS A 20 -1.04 -44.26 -64.73
C LYS A 20 -1.33 -44.56 -63.25
N GLN A 21 -1.56 -45.83 -62.89
CA GLN A 21 -1.91 -46.22 -61.53
C GLN A 21 -0.73 -46.11 -60.55
N LYS A 22 0.51 -46.24 -61.05
CA LYS A 22 1.74 -46.06 -60.25
C LYS A 22 1.98 -44.59 -59.89
N HIS A 23 1.69 -43.67 -60.81
CA HIS A 23 1.83 -42.23 -60.57
C HIS A 23 0.85 -41.72 -59.50
N ILE A 24 -0.39 -42.22 -59.50
CA ILE A 24 -1.38 -41.89 -58.46
C ILE A 24 -0.91 -42.39 -57.09
N LEU A 25 -0.37 -43.62 -57.01
CA LEU A 25 0.14 -44.18 -55.75
C LEU A 25 1.33 -43.39 -55.20
N MET A 26 2.26 -42.98 -56.07
CA MET A 26 3.39 -42.10 -55.70
C MET A 26 2.90 -40.75 -55.16
N LEU A 27 1.87 -40.15 -55.78
CA LEU A 27 1.30 -38.88 -55.31
C LEU A 27 0.69 -39.03 -53.91
N TYR A 28 -0.04 -40.13 -53.65
CA TYR A 28 -0.61 -40.42 -52.35
C TYR A 28 0.46 -40.61 -51.26
N LEU A 29 1.57 -41.29 -51.57
CA LEU A 29 2.69 -41.45 -50.65
C LEU A 29 3.33 -40.09 -50.29
N LEU A 30 3.50 -39.23 -51.29
CA LEU A 30 4.12 -37.91 -51.10
C LEU A 30 3.22 -37.00 -50.25
N VAL A 31 1.91 -37.00 -50.51
CA VAL A 31 0.92 -36.29 -49.69
C VAL A 31 0.89 -36.85 -48.25
N ALA A 32 0.97 -38.17 -48.08
CA ALA A 32 1.01 -38.80 -46.76
C ALA A 32 2.26 -38.38 -45.96
N ILE A 33 3.43 -38.34 -46.59
CA ILE A 33 4.68 -37.88 -45.95
C ILE A 33 4.57 -36.40 -45.55
N CYS A 34 4.03 -35.55 -46.42
CA CYS A 34 3.78 -34.14 -46.10
C CYS A 34 2.83 -33.98 -44.92
N PHE A 35 1.77 -34.79 -44.84
CA PHE A 35 0.84 -34.80 -43.70
C PHE A 35 1.52 -35.21 -42.41
N LEU A 36 2.33 -36.28 -42.44
CA LEU A 36 3.07 -36.75 -41.26
C LEU A 36 4.05 -35.69 -40.76
N MET A 37 4.77 -35.02 -41.67
CA MET A 37 5.67 -33.92 -41.33
C MET A 37 4.91 -32.76 -40.68
N TRP A 38 3.73 -32.40 -41.22
CA TRP A 38 2.86 -31.38 -40.64
C TRP A 38 2.36 -31.75 -39.24
N ILE A 39 1.97 -33.00 -39.02
CA ILE A 39 1.52 -33.49 -37.70
C ILE A 39 2.66 -33.39 -36.67
N VAL A 40 3.89 -33.74 -37.04
CA VAL A 40 5.06 -33.62 -36.15
C VAL A 40 5.34 -32.16 -35.80
N LEU A 41 5.30 -31.26 -36.79
CA LEU A 41 5.47 -29.82 -36.55
C LEU A 41 4.38 -29.25 -35.64
N LEU A 42 3.11 -29.59 -35.89
CA LEU A 42 1.97 -29.16 -35.06
C LEU A 42 2.11 -29.67 -33.62
N SER A 43 2.60 -30.90 -33.44
CA SER A 43 2.81 -31.48 -32.12
C SER A 43 3.91 -30.77 -31.32
N LEU A 44 4.95 -30.29 -32.00
CA LEU A 44 6.05 -29.53 -31.38
C LEU A 44 5.61 -28.12 -30.98
N THR A 45 4.82 -27.44 -31.82
CA THR A 45 4.30 -26.10 -31.50
C THR A 45 3.37 -26.15 -30.29
N ILE A 46 2.44 -27.12 -30.26
CA ILE A 46 1.50 -27.29 -29.14
C ILE A 46 2.23 -27.51 -27.80
N LYS A 47 3.30 -28.33 -27.78
CA LYS A 47 4.09 -28.57 -26.55
C LYS A 47 4.78 -27.30 -26.04
N ASN A 48 5.31 -26.48 -26.95
CA ASN A 48 6.01 -25.26 -26.58
C ASN A 48 5.03 -24.20 -26.03
N ASP A 49 3.83 -24.13 -26.63
CA ASP A 49 2.76 -23.22 -26.19
C ASP A 49 2.21 -23.61 -24.81
N GLN A 50 2.08 -24.91 -24.53
CA GLN A 50 1.67 -25.39 -23.21
C GLN A 50 2.70 -25.05 -22.13
N LYS A 51 4.01 -25.21 -22.42
CA LYS A 51 5.07 -24.84 -21.48
C LYS A 51 5.05 -23.35 -21.16
N MET A 52 4.88 -22.50 -22.18
CA MET A 52 4.82 -21.05 -22.00
C MET A 52 3.61 -20.62 -21.17
N THR A 53 2.49 -21.33 -21.28
CA THR A 53 1.26 -21.03 -20.54
C THR A 53 1.44 -21.24 -19.02
N GLU A 54 2.16 -22.27 -18.59
CA GLU A 54 2.40 -22.53 -17.16
C GLU A 54 3.37 -21.53 -16.53
N GLU A 55 4.43 -21.15 -17.25
CA GLU A 55 5.34 -20.08 -16.83
C GLU A 55 4.57 -18.75 -16.69
N LEU A 56 3.68 -18.45 -17.64
CA LEU A 56 2.87 -17.23 -17.61
C LEU A 56 1.90 -17.20 -16.40
N LYS A 57 1.28 -18.33 -16.05
CA LYS A 57 0.42 -18.43 -14.86
C LYS A 57 1.21 -18.16 -13.58
N THR A 58 2.42 -18.71 -13.48
CA THR A 58 3.29 -18.54 -12.32
C THR A 58 3.71 -17.08 -12.17
N ILE A 59 4.12 -16.45 -13.26
CA ILE A 59 4.48 -15.02 -13.28
C ILE A 59 3.27 -14.15 -12.91
N ASN A 60 2.09 -14.46 -13.46
CA ASN A 60 0.87 -13.69 -13.16
C ASN A 60 0.48 -13.77 -11.68
N ALA A 61 0.59 -14.96 -11.06
CA ALA A 61 0.35 -15.13 -9.63
C ALA A 61 1.36 -14.33 -8.79
N ALA A 62 2.64 -14.36 -9.16
CA ALA A 62 3.68 -13.59 -8.47
C ALA A 62 3.48 -12.08 -8.59
N ILE A 63 3.04 -11.58 -9.75
CA ILE A 63 2.71 -10.16 -9.95
C ILE A 63 1.48 -9.77 -9.11
N SER A 64 0.43 -10.59 -9.10
CA SER A 64 -0.75 -10.34 -8.28
C SER A 64 -0.41 -10.20 -6.80
N GLN A 65 0.48 -11.06 -6.28
CA GLN A 65 0.94 -10.97 -4.89
C GLN A 65 1.70 -9.67 -4.60
N ARG A 66 2.55 -9.20 -5.54
CA ARG A 66 3.27 -7.93 -5.37
C ARG A 66 2.32 -6.74 -5.38
N ILE A 67 1.32 -6.75 -6.24
CA ILE A 67 0.28 -5.70 -6.28
C ILE A 67 -0.46 -5.64 -4.94
N ASP A 68 -0.85 -6.79 -4.37
CA ASP A 68 -1.53 -6.84 -3.06
C ASP A 68 -0.63 -6.30 -1.93
N GLN A 69 0.68 -6.60 -1.97
CA GLN A 69 1.64 -6.05 -1.02
C GLN A 69 1.80 -4.54 -1.15
N ASP A 70 1.91 -4.02 -2.38
CA ASP A 70 2.04 -2.59 -2.65
C ASP A 70 0.77 -1.82 -2.24
N GLN A 71 -0.42 -2.42 -2.43
CA GLN A 71 -1.67 -1.86 -1.93
C GLN A 71 -1.68 -1.77 -0.41
N LYS A 72 -1.27 -2.84 0.28
CA LYS A 72 -1.18 -2.84 1.75
C LYS A 72 -0.21 -1.77 2.26
N MET A 73 0.97 -1.67 1.63
CA MET A 73 1.97 -0.66 1.97
C MET A 73 1.46 0.76 1.73
N THR A 74 0.67 0.96 0.68
CA THR A 74 0.07 2.27 0.38
C THR A 74 -0.95 2.69 1.43
N GLU A 75 -1.74 1.77 1.98
CA GLU A 75 -2.66 2.07 3.09
C GLU A 75 -1.91 2.46 4.37
N GLU A 76 -0.84 1.75 4.73
CA GLU A 76 0.03 2.14 5.83
C GLU A 76 0.67 3.52 5.60
N LEU A 77 1.05 3.84 4.36
CA LEU A 77 1.59 5.16 4.04
C LEU A 77 0.56 6.29 4.22
N LYS A 78 -0.72 6.05 3.94
CA LYS A 78 -1.79 7.02 4.18
C LYS A 78 -1.95 7.34 5.66
N THR A 79 -1.88 6.34 6.54
CA THR A 79 -1.99 6.54 7.98
C THR A 79 -0.80 7.35 8.52
N ILE A 80 0.42 7.06 8.04
CA ILE A 80 1.64 7.80 8.39
C ILE A 80 1.54 9.27 7.97
N ASN A 81 1.05 9.56 6.77
CA ASN A 81 0.89 10.93 6.29
C ASN A 81 -0.16 11.71 7.10
N ALA A 82 -1.26 11.07 7.50
CA ALA A 82 -2.26 11.69 8.37
C ALA A 82 -1.68 12.02 9.76
N LEU A 83 -0.84 11.14 10.31
CA LEU A 83 -0.12 11.38 11.56
C LEU A 83 0.88 12.54 11.43
N SER A 84 1.66 12.58 10.33
CA SER A 84 2.60 13.67 10.05
C SER A 84 1.91 15.04 9.99
N HIS A 85 0.73 15.11 9.34
CA HIS A 85 -0.05 16.34 9.30
C HIS A 85 -0.48 16.81 10.71
N ARG A 86 -0.95 15.88 11.55
CA ARG A 86 -1.32 16.20 12.95
C ARG A 86 -0.13 16.71 13.76
N ILE A 87 1.04 16.11 13.59
CA ILE A 87 2.28 16.55 14.26
C ILE A 87 2.63 17.97 13.82
N ASN A 88 2.57 18.26 12.51
CA ASN A 88 2.85 19.59 11.98
C ASN A 88 1.86 20.63 12.50
N GLN A 89 0.58 20.29 12.62
CA GLN A 89 -0.41 21.17 13.24
C GLN A 89 -0.07 21.47 14.70
N VAL A 90 0.18 20.45 15.53
CA VAL A 90 0.55 20.63 16.95
C VAL A 90 1.83 21.47 17.07
N SER A 91 2.83 21.21 16.24
CA SER A 91 4.08 21.98 16.20
C SER A 91 3.81 23.45 15.86
N SER A 92 2.98 23.71 14.85
CA SER A 92 2.62 25.09 14.46
C SER A 92 1.83 25.83 15.54
N THR A 93 0.99 25.11 16.29
CA THR A 93 0.24 25.67 17.42
C THR A 93 1.18 25.94 18.59
N LEU A 94 2.09 25.03 18.91
CA LEU A 94 3.06 25.20 19.98
C LEU A 94 4.05 26.33 19.68
N ALA A 95 4.42 26.53 18.42
CA ALA A 95 5.26 27.66 18.00
C ALA A 95 4.59 29.04 18.26
N LYS A 96 3.26 29.08 18.38
CA LYS A 96 2.49 30.27 18.74
C LYS A 96 2.23 30.39 20.24
N ALA A 97 2.64 29.40 21.04
CA ALA A 97 2.50 29.47 22.48
C ALA A 97 3.42 30.56 23.04
N LYS A 98 2.84 31.49 23.79
CA LYS A 98 3.55 32.56 24.48
C LYS A 98 3.25 32.53 25.97
N LEU A 99 4.17 33.05 26.75
CA LEU A 99 3.96 33.30 28.17
C LEU A 99 3.16 34.59 28.32
N LEU A 100 1.92 34.48 28.76
CA LEU A 100 1.04 35.60 29.08
C LEU A 100 1.21 35.94 30.55
N SER A 101 1.74 37.12 30.83
CA SER A 101 1.96 37.61 32.18
C SER A 101 1.04 38.78 32.49
N GLN A 102 0.56 38.85 33.73
CA GLN A 102 -0.20 39.99 34.24
C GLN A 102 0.13 40.19 35.72
N ASP A 103 0.20 41.43 36.14
CA ASP A 103 0.43 41.77 37.54
C ASP A 103 -0.91 41.95 38.25
N VAL A 104 -1.02 41.35 39.43
CA VAL A 104 -2.21 41.44 40.27
C VAL A 104 -1.76 41.95 41.63
N SER A 105 -2.42 42.99 42.12
CA SER A 105 -2.17 43.56 43.44
C SER A 105 -3.45 43.62 44.26
N ALA A 106 -3.29 43.50 45.57
CA ALA A 106 -4.36 43.62 46.54
C ALA A 106 -3.85 44.25 47.84
N CYS A 107 -4.76 44.89 48.58
CA CYS A 107 -4.45 45.41 49.91
C CYS A 107 -4.28 44.27 50.92
N GLY A 108 -3.36 44.47 51.87
CA GLY A 108 -3.03 43.48 52.89
C GLY A 108 -2.02 42.44 52.42
N ALA A 109 -1.88 41.36 53.20
CA ALA A 109 -0.81 40.37 53.07
C ALA A 109 -1.07 39.25 52.05
N LEU A 110 -2.21 39.24 51.36
CA LEU A 110 -2.62 38.14 50.49
C LEU A 110 -3.08 38.66 49.13
N VAL A 111 -2.60 38.03 48.06
CA VAL A 111 -3.08 38.28 46.70
C VAL A 111 -3.15 36.97 45.93
N SER A 112 -4.21 36.76 45.16
CA SER A 112 -4.41 35.52 44.40
C SER A 112 -4.41 35.78 42.90
N CYS A 113 -3.72 34.91 42.16
CA CYS A 113 -3.77 34.92 40.71
C CYS A 113 -5.16 34.46 40.22
N PRO A 114 -5.66 35.02 39.10
CA PRO A 114 -6.88 34.54 38.45
C PRO A 114 -6.78 33.08 38.00
N ALA A 115 -7.94 32.46 37.79
CA ALA A 115 -8.01 31.07 37.39
C ALA A 115 -7.16 30.78 36.13
N GLY A 116 -6.34 29.74 36.20
CA GLY A 116 -5.44 29.32 35.12
C GLY A 116 -4.09 30.05 35.06
N TYR A 117 -3.87 31.07 35.90
CA TYR A 117 -2.54 31.68 36.05
C TYR A 117 -1.82 31.14 37.28
N LYS A 118 -0.48 31.16 37.22
CA LYS A 118 0.40 30.76 38.32
C LYS A 118 1.28 31.93 38.75
N PRO A 119 1.42 32.18 40.06
CA PRO A 119 2.32 33.19 40.57
C PRO A 119 3.76 32.78 40.29
N THR A 120 4.53 33.64 39.62
CA THR A 120 5.97 33.45 39.39
C THR A 120 6.83 34.12 40.45
N GLY A 121 6.27 35.11 41.16
CA GLY A 121 6.91 35.76 42.29
C GLY A 121 5.97 36.75 42.98
N CYS A 122 6.23 37.01 44.25
CA CYS A 122 5.47 37.95 45.08
C CYS A 122 6.32 39.20 45.38
N THR A 123 5.66 40.33 45.54
CA THR A 123 6.23 41.59 46.02
C THR A 123 5.36 42.11 47.14
N CYS A 124 5.97 42.45 48.27
CA CYS A 124 5.25 42.96 49.43
C CYS A 124 5.60 44.43 49.64
N GLY A 125 4.64 45.21 50.12
CA GLY A 125 4.89 46.56 50.62
C GLY A 125 5.70 46.56 51.91
N MET A 126 5.93 47.76 52.44
CA MET A 126 6.70 47.98 53.68
C MET A 126 8.12 47.38 53.69
N CYS A 127 8.77 47.28 52.53
CA CYS A 127 10.08 46.64 52.35
C CYS A 127 10.16 45.19 52.85
N CYS A 128 9.03 44.48 52.91
CA CYS A 128 9.01 43.06 53.28
C CYS A 128 9.48 42.19 52.11
N SER A 129 10.54 41.40 52.33
CA SER A 129 11.03 40.41 51.36
C SER A 129 10.64 38.98 51.72
N SER A 130 9.94 38.78 52.85
CA SER A 130 9.52 37.48 53.33
C SER A 130 8.12 37.17 52.81
N TRP A 131 8.04 36.25 51.85
CA TRP A 131 6.80 35.80 51.25
C TRP A 131 6.81 34.30 50.92
N ASP A 132 5.62 33.72 50.84
CA ASP A 132 5.38 32.35 50.43
C ASP A 132 4.21 32.26 49.44
N ILE A 133 4.16 31.18 48.66
CA ILE A 133 3.02 30.88 47.79
C ILE A 133 2.16 29.81 48.47
N ARG A 134 0.94 30.19 48.83
CA ARG A 134 -0.10 29.32 49.34
C ARG A 134 -0.93 28.74 48.19
N THR A 135 -1.32 27.47 48.36
CA THR A 135 -2.27 26.76 47.48
C THR A 135 -1.94 26.82 45.98
N ASN A 136 -0.66 27.02 45.62
CA ASN A 136 -0.18 27.17 44.23
C ASN A 136 -0.86 28.29 43.41
N SER A 137 -1.46 29.28 44.06
CA SER A 137 -2.21 30.37 43.40
C SER A 137 -2.15 31.70 44.13
N THR A 138 -1.76 31.71 45.41
CA THR A 138 -1.93 32.85 46.30
C THR A 138 -0.60 33.23 46.90
N CYS A 139 -0.14 34.45 46.68
CA CYS A 139 1.01 35.02 47.36
C CYS A 139 0.63 35.50 48.76
N HIS A 140 1.49 35.20 49.73
CA HIS A 140 1.33 35.60 51.11
C HIS A 140 2.60 36.28 51.63
N CYS A 141 2.48 37.52 52.11
CA CYS A 141 3.55 38.26 52.75
C CYS A 141 3.55 38.01 54.26
N GLN A 142 4.68 37.62 54.82
CA GLN A 142 4.76 37.12 56.20
C GLN A 142 5.01 38.22 57.23
N CYS A 143 5.46 39.40 56.82
CA CYS A 143 5.73 40.49 57.76
C CYS A 143 4.43 41.07 58.35
N GLY A 144 4.54 41.68 59.53
CA GLY A 144 3.42 42.41 60.14
C GLY A 144 3.20 43.77 59.49
N GLY A 145 1.95 44.23 59.42
CA GLY A 145 1.62 45.58 58.95
C GLY A 145 1.74 45.80 57.44
N ILE A 146 1.61 44.74 56.62
CA ILE A 146 1.63 44.86 55.16
C ILE A 146 0.45 45.70 54.68
N ASP A 147 0.76 46.78 53.97
CA ASP A 147 -0.17 47.69 53.33
C ASP A 147 -0.71 47.09 52.02
N TRP A 148 0.16 46.48 51.20
CA TRP A 148 -0.23 45.82 49.95
C TRP A 148 0.68 44.66 49.58
N THR A 149 0.15 43.76 48.76
CA THR A 149 0.90 42.66 48.13
C THR A 149 0.60 42.64 46.63
N ALA A 150 1.63 42.43 45.82
CA ALA A 150 1.51 42.19 44.39
C ALA A 150 2.14 40.86 44.00
N THR A 151 1.68 40.28 42.90
CA THR A 151 2.24 39.06 42.32
C THR A 151 2.23 39.17 40.80
N CYS A 152 3.30 38.67 40.18
CA CYS A 152 3.30 38.46 38.74
C CYS A 152 2.66 37.09 38.46
N CYS A 153 1.60 37.07 37.68
CA CYS A 153 0.82 35.88 37.35
C CYS A 153 1.07 35.51 35.88
N CYS A 154 1.59 34.32 35.63
CA CYS A 154 1.89 33.86 34.27
C CYS A 154 1.05 32.63 33.88
N LYS A 155 0.70 32.53 32.60
CA LYS A 155 0.15 31.31 31.98
C LYS A 155 0.73 31.10 30.59
N ILE A 156 0.71 29.87 30.10
CA ILE A 156 0.97 29.60 28.69
C ILE A 156 -0.35 29.80 27.94
N GLY A 157 -0.35 30.68 26.95
CA GLY A 157 -1.49 30.93 26.08
C GLY A 157 -1.09 30.88 24.61
N LEU A 158 -2.08 30.76 23.74
CA LEU A 158 -1.90 30.95 22.30
C LEU A 158 -2.25 32.40 21.98
N GLU A 159 -1.43 33.05 21.14
CA GLU A 159 -1.75 34.35 20.54
C GLU A 159 -2.65 34.20 19.31
#